data_AF-A0A7S3LW39-F1
#
_entry.id   AF-A0A7S3LW39-F1
#
_cell.length_a   1.000
_cell.length_b   1.000
_cell.length_c   1.000
_cell.angle_alpha   90.00
_cell.angle_beta   90.00
_cell.angle_gamma   90.00
#
_symmetry.space_group_name_H-M   'P 1'
#
loop_
_entity.id
_entity.type
_entity.pdbx_description
1 polymer ?
#
loop_
_entity_poly.entity_id
_entity_poly.type
_entity_poly.pdbx_seq_one_letter_code
_entity_poly.pdbx_strand_id
1 'polypeptide(L)'
;ALWASLQSSTAEEEARIRERFHAASRRKEGEAAKLDKASKEGDGDEREDSADGESSTTSSTAVVREEKVEEEKVRPELQRLVAKFSDSGVPSRDKKRAIEETLSILSRMRGEALQRVVENLVGKELMKAVCDKTERVRDAALDALLIVTESLIHIEPFLQYLFPVISDRTLLMYEEVEDPTRPGQMIMPEDFDYTEKGENLREKLLRLAHLVTVSSIRSSLPYLREIVDICVSGLHDECAEVVVEAADFAFDLAKAVKKEVIKPFISEIVTVLGKVIRHKIAKVRVHGLHALQVCIHKGAAELIPDFVGWTDPNMLNLMEFYHPKLRRNTFALLIADSSSSVREAFYDLLRSWLTELTERLDYEGKLLPYLISGVMDDIPSLQSFCMEAIETIGYLWEKDQANDEKFLQYKRYGHKTELNMHAEAVSRLLPPPFCGKRPSYGARVVRIRRNHLRPPPTS
;
A
#
# COMPACT_ATOMS: atom_id res chain seq x y z
N ALA A 1 -10.78 16.06 24.38
CA ALA A 1 -10.24 16.96 23.33
C ALA A 1 -9.25 16.24 22.41
N LEU A 2 -8.08 15.79 22.91
CA LEU A 2 -7.11 15.01 22.11
C LEU A 2 -7.72 13.73 21.51
N TRP A 3 -8.43 12.92 22.31
CA TRP A 3 -9.12 11.72 21.82
C TRP A 3 -10.17 12.00 20.72
N ALA A 4 -10.88 13.13 20.79
CA ALA A 4 -11.87 13.53 19.78
C ALA A 4 -11.22 14.05 18.49
N SER A 5 -10.13 14.80 18.60
CA SER A 5 -9.30 15.22 17.44
C SER A 5 -8.59 14.02 16.77
N LEU A 6 -8.24 13.00 17.55
CA LEU A 6 -7.71 11.73 17.05
C LEU A 6 -8.77 10.85 16.37
N GLN A 7 -10.05 11.01 16.74
CA GLN A 7 -11.19 10.35 16.10
C GLN A 7 -11.65 11.04 14.81
N SER A 8 -11.47 12.35 14.65
CA SER A 8 -11.80 13.02 13.39
C SER A 8 -10.77 12.71 12.29
N SER A 9 -9.48 12.73 12.62
CA SER A 9 -8.39 12.45 11.67
C SER A 9 -8.42 11.04 11.10
N THR A 10 -8.86 10.05 11.87
CA THR A 10 -8.95 8.65 11.40
C THR A 10 -10.18 8.44 10.53
N ALA A 11 -11.32 9.09 10.82
CA ALA A 11 -12.52 8.99 10.01
C ALA A 11 -12.37 9.69 8.63
N GLU A 12 -11.68 10.82 8.57
CA GLU A 12 -11.36 11.50 7.30
C GLU A 12 -10.40 10.68 6.44
N GLU A 13 -9.41 10.02 7.07
CA GLU A 13 -8.48 9.16 6.36
C GLU A 13 -9.16 7.85 5.91
N GLU A 14 -10.03 7.26 6.74
CA GLU A 14 -10.91 6.15 6.36
C GLU A 14 -11.77 6.51 5.14
N ALA A 15 -12.38 7.71 5.11
CA ALA A 15 -13.18 8.16 3.98
C ALA A 15 -12.34 8.37 2.71
N ARG A 16 -11.13 8.94 2.82
CA ARG A 16 -10.21 9.14 1.69
C ARG A 16 -9.67 7.83 1.13
N ILE A 17 -9.36 6.86 1.99
CA ILE A 17 -8.89 5.55 1.54
C ILE A 17 -10.06 4.77 0.91
N ARG A 18 -11.28 4.83 1.47
CA ARG A 18 -12.48 4.28 0.81
C ARG A 18 -12.72 4.91 -0.56
N GLU A 19 -12.60 6.23 -0.69
CA GLU A 19 -12.76 6.92 -1.98
C GLU A 19 -11.70 6.48 -3.00
N ARG A 20 -10.43 6.33 -2.57
CA ARG A 20 -9.36 5.78 -3.40
C ARG A 20 -9.61 4.34 -3.81
N PHE A 21 -10.07 3.50 -2.88
CA PHE A 21 -10.41 2.11 -3.14
C PHE A 21 -11.54 2.02 -4.17
N HIS A 22 -12.64 2.78 -3.99
CA HIS A 22 -13.71 2.84 -4.98
C HIS A 22 -13.26 3.39 -6.34
N ALA A 23 -12.36 4.39 -6.36
CA ALA A 23 -11.77 4.89 -7.60
C ALA A 23 -10.89 3.84 -8.30
N ALA A 24 -10.15 3.04 -7.54
CA ALA A 24 -9.36 1.91 -8.05
C ALA A 24 -10.25 0.76 -8.55
N SER A 25 -11.30 0.38 -7.80
CA SER A 25 -12.33 -0.57 -8.22
C SER A 25 -12.95 -0.16 -9.56
N ARG A 26 -13.38 1.10 -9.69
CA ARG A 26 -13.97 1.64 -10.93
C ARG A 26 -12.99 1.71 -12.10
N ARG A 27 -11.69 1.90 -11.84
CA ARG A 27 -10.66 1.86 -12.89
C ARG A 27 -10.41 0.43 -13.38
N LYS A 28 -10.30 -0.55 -12.47
CA LYS A 28 -10.20 -1.98 -12.82
C LYS A 28 -11.44 -2.45 -13.61
N GLU A 29 -12.64 -2.06 -13.18
CA GLU A 29 -13.90 -2.34 -13.91
C GLU A 29 -13.98 -1.60 -15.26
N GLY A 30 -13.52 -0.35 -15.33
CA GLY A 30 -13.47 0.43 -16.56
C GLY A 30 -12.46 -0.09 -17.58
N GLU A 31 -11.33 -0.65 -17.14
CA GLU A 31 -10.36 -1.33 -18.01
C GLU A 31 -10.90 -2.67 -18.51
N ALA A 32 -11.56 -3.46 -17.65
CA ALA A 32 -12.26 -4.68 -18.04
C ALA A 32 -13.41 -4.40 -19.03
N ALA A 33 -14.21 -3.36 -18.78
CA ALA A 33 -15.29 -2.93 -19.66
C ALA A 33 -14.77 -2.33 -20.97
N LYS A 34 -13.58 -1.72 -21.01
CA LYS A 34 -12.91 -1.26 -22.25
C LYS A 34 -12.36 -2.41 -23.07
N LEU A 35 -11.85 -3.47 -22.44
CA LEU A 35 -11.47 -4.72 -23.13
C LEU A 35 -12.70 -5.42 -23.72
N ASP A 36 -13.83 -5.41 -23.01
CA ASP A 36 -15.11 -5.94 -23.52
C ASP A 36 -15.76 -5.03 -24.58
N LYS A 37 -15.67 -3.71 -24.47
CA LYS A 37 -16.14 -2.76 -25.51
C LYS A 37 -15.27 -2.76 -26.76
N ALA A 38 -13.95 -2.97 -26.64
CA ALA A 38 -13.07 -3.16 -27.79
C ALA A 38 -13.45 -4.41 -28.61
N SER A 39 -14.15 -5.36 -27.99
CA SER A 39 -14.73 -6.52 -28.67
C SER A 39 -16.15 -6.28 -29.25
N LYS A 40 -16.80 -5.15 -28.94
CA LYS A 40 -18.23 -4.94 -29.20
C LYS A 40 -18.67 -3.60 -29.79
N GLU A 41 -17.81 -2.60 -29.96
CA GLU A 41 -18.23 -1.30 -30.53
C GLU A 41 -17.62 -1.04 -31.90
N GLY A 42 -18.26 -1.65 -32.90
CA GLY A 42 -18.56 -0.97 -34.16
C GLY A 42 -20.07 -0.83 -34.27
N ASP A 43 -20.66 0.20 -33.67
CA ASP A 43 -21.77 0.98 -34.24
C ASP A 43 -22.26 2.08 -33.28
N GLY A 44 -22.37 3.30 -33.82
CA GLY A 44 -23.57 4.14 -33.69
C GLY A 44 -23.84 4.93 -32.40
N ASP A 45 -23.19 6.08 -32.28
CA ASP A 45 -23.70 7.44 -32.07
C ASP A 45 -24.98 7.81 -31.27
N GLU A 46 -24.75 8.86 -30.45
CA GLU A 46 -25.56 10.05 -30.13
C GLU A 46 -26.98 9.96 -29.53
N ARG A 47 -27.14 10.58 -28.34
CA ARG A 47 -27.95 11.81 -28.16
C ARG A 47 -27.83 12.43 -26.74
N GLU A 48 -27.66 13.75 -26.74
CA GLU A 48 -27.78 14.69 -25.61
C GLU A 48 -29.26 15.00 -25.29
N ASP A 49 -29.61 15.29 -24.03
CA ASP A 49 -30.00 16.64 -23.55
C ASP A 49 -30.72 16.69 -22.19
N SER A 50 -30.31 17.69 -21.39
CA SER A 50 -30.98 18.56 -20.38
C SER A 50 -32.43 18.27 -19.89
N ALA A 51 -32.94 18.69 -18.73
CA ALA A 51 -32.50 19.43 -17.54
C ALA A 51 -33.62 19.36 -16.47
N ASP A 52 -33.35 20.02 -15.34
CA ASP A 52 -34.28 20.61 -14.36
C ASP A 52 -34.45 19.90 -13.01
N GLY A 53 -33.93 20.59 -12.00
CA GLY A 53 -34.12 20.31 -10.59
C GLY A 53 -35.21 21.20 -10.01
N GLU A 54 -35.97 20.64 -9.08
CA GLU A 54 -36.68 21.40 -8.06
C GLU A 54 -36.68 20.61 -6.75
N SER A 55 -36.33 21.32 -5.68
CA SER A 55 -36.22 20.82 -4.31
C SER A 55 -37.59 20.67 -3.65
N SER A 56 -37.80 19.59 -2.89
CA SER A 56 -38.77 19.64 -1.79
C SER A 56 -38.41 18.69 -0.64
N THR A 57 -38.12 19.30 0.50
CA THR A 57 -37.79 18.76 1.81
C THR A 57 -39.00 18.08 2.49
N THR A 58 -39.38 16.89 2.04
CA THR A 58 -40.35 16.00 2.71
C THR A 58 -39.97 14.50 2.67
N SER A 59 -38.80 14.15 2.13
CA SER A 59 -38.44 12.79 1.68
C SER A 59 -38.11 11.77 2.79
N SER A 60 -37.56 12.19 3.94
CA SER A 60 -36.92 11.24 4.88
C SER A 60 -37.86 10.20 5.53
N THR A 61 -39.14 10.51 5.76
CA THR A 61 -40.10 9.57 6.38
C THR A 61 -40.88 8.75 5.35
N ALA A 62 -40.94 9.20 4.09
CA ALA A 62 -41.52 8.45 2.99
C ALA A 62 -40.55 7.38 2.47
N VAL A 63 -39.26 7.72 2.32
CA VAL A 63 -38.20 6.81 1.88
C VAL A 63 -38.05 5.62 2.83
N VAL A 64 -38.06 5.84 4.15
CA VAL A 64 -37.97 4.74 5.15
C VAL A 64 -39.21 3.83 5.12
N ARG A 65 -40.38 4.34 4.71
CA ARG A 65 -41.58 3.52 4.53
C ARG A 65 -41.55 2.75 3.21
N GLU A 66 -41.07 3.36 2.13
CA GLU A 66 -40.91 2.70 0.82
C GLU A 66 -39.83 1.60 0.85
N GLU A 67 -38.69 1.84 1.50
CA GLU A 67 -37.63 0.85 1.69
C GLU A 67 -38.12 -0.39 2.48
N LYS A 68 -38.96 -0.19 3.51
CA LYS A 68 -39.58 -1.31 4.26
C LYS A 68 -40.58 -2.11 3.41
N VAL A 69 -41.32 -1.45 2.51
CA VAL A 69 -42.30 -2.12 1.64
C VAL A 69 -41.61 -2.91 0.53
N GLU A 70 -40.47 -2.43 0.02
CA GLU A 70 -39.62 -3.20 -0.90
C GLU A 70 -38.94 -4.39 -0.20
N GLU A 71 -38.44 -4.20 1.04
CA GLU A 71 -37.83 -5.26 1.83
C GLU A 71 -38.81 -6.44 2.04
N GLU A 72 -40.06 -6.18 2.43
CA GLU A 72 -41.07 -7.24 2.67
C GLU A 72 -41.46 -8.02 1.42
N LYS A 73 -41.45 -7.39 0.24
CA LYS A 73 -41.79 -8.06 -1.04
C LYS A 73 -40.66 -8.97 -1.54
N VAL A 74 -39.42 -8.58 -1.31
CA VAL A 74 -38.22 -9.25 -1.84
C VAL A 74 -37.72 -10.37 -0.91
N ARG A 75 -38.02 -10.27 0.39
CA ARG A 75 -37.63 -11.24 1.42
C ARG A 75 -37.96 -12.71 1.12
N PRO A 76 -39.18 -13.11 0.68
CA PRO A 76 -39.48 -14.52 0.42
C PRO A 76 -38.72 -15.08 -0.79
N GLU A 77 -38.45 -14.26 -1.80
CA GLU A 77 -37.64 -14.64 -2.96
C GLU A 77 -36.17 -14.85 -2.56
N LEU A 78 -35.62 -13.92 -1.77
CA LEU A 78 -34.29 -14.06 -1.19
C LEU A 78 -34.16 -15.30 -0.29
N GLN A 79 -35.14 -15.58 0.57
CA GLN A 79 -35.14 -16.79 1.40
C GLN A 79 -35.09 -18.07 0.56
N ARG A 80 -35.83 -18.10 -0.56
CA ARG A 80 -35.81 -19.23 -1.49
C ARG A 80 -34.46 -19.38 -2.18
N LEU A 81 -33.84 -18.27 -2.60
CA LEU A 81 -32.53 -18.28 -3.24
C LEU A 81 -31.42 -18.68 -2.25
N VAL A 82 -31.46 -18.14 -1.03
CA VAL A 82 -30.56 -18.50 0.07
C VAL A 82 -30.63 -19.99 0.39
N ALA A 83 -31.85 -20.55 0.47
CA ALA A 83 -32.02 -21.99 0.69
C ALA A 83 -31.36 -22.83 -0.43
N LYS A 84 -31.39 -22.37 -1.69
CA LYS A 84 -30.79 -23.10 -2.82
C LYS A 84 -29.26 -23.15 -2.77
N PHE A 85 -28.59 -22.11 -2.31
CA PHE A 85 -27.12 -22.12 -2.23
C PHE A 85 -26.59 -22.59 -0.87
N SER A 86 -27.40 -22.56 0.19
CA SER A 86 -27.08 -23.15 1.49
C SER A 86 -27.15 -24.68 1.48
N ASP A 87 -28.02 -25.28 0.66
CA ASP A 87 -28.20 -26.73 0.62
C ASP A 87 -27.03 -27.44 -0.10
N SER A 88 -26.44 -28.42 0.61
CA SER A 88 -25.36 -29.27 0.14
C SER A 88 -25.75 -30.19 -1.04
N GLY A 89 -27.04 -30.45 -1.26
CA GLY A 89 -27.55 -31.35 -2.31
C GLY A 89 -27.74 -30.71 -3.69
N VAL A 90 -27.59 -29.39 -3.82
CA VAL A 90 -27.88 -28.65 -5.07
C VAL A 90 -26.66 -28.67 -6.01
N PRO A 91 -26.84 -28.87 -7.33
CA PRO A 91 -25.74 -28.82 -8.29
C PRO A 91 -24.99 -27.48 -8.25
N SER A 92 -23.66 -27.50 -8.40
CA SER A 92 -22.83 -26.29 -8.31
C SER A 92 -23.22 -25.19 -9.31
N ARG A 93 -23.82 -25.55 -10.46
CA ARG A 93 -24.33 -24.60 -11.45
C ARG A 93 -25.54 -23.81 -10.92
N ASP A 94 -26.46 -24.50 -10.24
CA ASP A 94 -27.68 -23.88 -9.70
C ASP A 94 -27.35 -23.06 -8.45
N LYS A 95 -26.36 -23.48 -7.65
CA LYS A 95 -25.80 -22.66 -6.56
C LYS A 95 -25.22 -21.35 -7.08
N LYS A 96 -24.38 -21.42 -8.11
CA LYS A 96 -23.78 -20.22 -8.74
C LYS A 96 -24.87 -19.25 -9.23
N ARG A 97 -25.85 -19.78 -9.98
CA ARG A 97 -26.97 -18.98 -10.50
C ARG A 97 -27.80 -18.34 -9.38
N ALA A 98 -28.05 -19.07 -8.30
CA ALA A 98 -28.77 -18.53 -7.15
C ALA A 98 -28.00 -17.37 -6.47
N ILE A 99 -26.66 -17.45 -6.41
CA ILE A 99 -25.82 -16.36 -5.89
C ILE A 99 -25.85 -15.14 -6.81
N GLU A 100 -25.73 -15.34 -8.13
CA GLU A 100 -25.82 -14.25 -9.12
C GLU A 100 -27.20 -13.56 -9.10
N GLU A 101 -28.29 -14.35 -9.00
CA GLU A 101 -29.65 -13.82 -8.85
C GLU A 101 -29.82 -13.06 -7.54
N THR A 102 -29.25 -13.56 -6.44
CA THR A 102 -29.23 -12.87 -5.14
C THR A 102 -28.48 -11.54 -5.25
N LEU A 103 -27.33 -11.51 -5.91
CA LEU A 103 -26.55 -10.30 -6.12
C LEU A 103 -27.29 -9.25 -6.97
N SER A 104 -27.96 -9.69 -8.05
CA SER A 104 -28.79 -8.80 -8.87
C SER A 104 -29.88 -8.12 -8.05
N ILE A 105 -30.48 -8.83 -7.09
CA ILE A 105 -31.49 -8.27 -6.19
C ILE A 105 -30.84 -7.29 -5.20
N LEU A 106 -29.73 -7.68 -4.56
CA LEU A 106 -29.05 -6.85 -3.56
C LEU A 106 -28.49 -5.55 -4.15
N SER A 107 -27.99 -5.56 -5.38
CA SER A 107 -27.48 -4.37 -6.08
C SER A 107 -28.52 -3.26 -6.28
N ARG A 108 -29.82 -3.61 -6.23
CA ARG A 108 -30.94 -2.66 -6.37
C ARG A 108 -31.34 -2.05 -5.03
N MET A 109 -30.89 -2.64 -3.92
CA MET A 109 -31.17 -2.17 -2.58
C MET A 109 -30.05 -1.25 -2.09
N ARG A 110 -30.40 -0.26 -1.27
CA ARG A 110 -29.44 0.66 -0.64
C ARG A 110 -29.83 0.92 0.81
N GLY A 111 -28.91 1.50 1.57
CA GLY A 111 -29.21 2.02 2.91
C GLY A 111 -29.44 0.93 3.96
N GLU A 112 -30.31 1.23 4.94
CA GLU A 112 -30.59 0.34 6.07
C GLU A 112 -31.30 -0.96 5.67
N ALA A 113 -32.10 -0.94 4.60
CA ALA A 113 -32.77 -2.14 4.11
C ALA A 113 -31.75 -3.20 3.63
N LEU A 114 -30.69 -2.78 2.94
CA LEU A 114 -29.59 -3.66 2.54
C LEU A 114 -28.87 -4.23 3.77
N GLN A 115 -28.58 -3.38 4.75
CA GLN A 115 -27.93 -3.80 5.99
C GLN A 115 -28.71 -4.93 6.69
N ARG A 116 -30.03 -4.75 6.89
CA ARG A 116 -30.87 -5.75 7.59
C ARG A 116 -30.98 -7.06 6.84
N VAL A 117 -31.10 -7.02 5.52
CA VAL A 117 -31.19 -8.24 4.70
C VAL A 117 -29.88 -9.01 4.72
N VAL A 118 -28.75 -8.32 4.63
CA VAL A 118 -27.43 -8.96 4.68
C VAL A 118 -27.15 -9.52 6.07
N GLU A 119 -27.47 -8.81 7.14
CA GLU A 119 -27.28 -9.28 8.53
C GLU A 119 -28.11 -10.50 8.88
N ASN A 120 -29.39 -10.51 8.48
CA ASN A 120 -30.33 -11.52 8.95
C ASN A 120 -30.48 -12.73 8.03
N LEU A 121 -30.18 -12.59 6.74
CA LEU A 121 -30.51 -13.62 5.74
C LEU A 121 -29.29 -14.06 4.92
N VAL A 122 -28.56 -13.12 4.34
CA VAL A 122 -27.64 -13.45 3.24
C VAL A 122 -26.18 -13.61 3.68
N GLY A 123 -25.70 -12.77 4.60
CA GLY A 123 -24.27 -12.66 4.90
C GLY A 123 -23.63 -13.96 5.39
N LYS A 124 -24.25 -14.65 6.35
CA LYS A 124 -23.74 -15.93 6.89
C LYS A 124 -23.71 -17.04 5.84
N GLU A 125 -24.72 -17.08 4.98
CA GLU A 125 -24.82 -18.12 3.96
C GLU A 125 -23.83 -17.85 2.80
N LEU A 126 -23.58 -16.59 2.46
CA LEU A 126 -22.50 -16.23 1.51
C LEU A 126 -21.12 -16.62 2.06
N MET A 127 -20.85 -16.36 3.34
CA MET A 127 -19.58 -16.78 3.97
C MET A 127 -19.40 -18.31 3.95
N LYS A 128 -20.48 -19.08 4.15
CA LYS A 128 -20.42 -20.55 3.97
C LYS A 128 -20.15 -20.94 2.52
N ALA A 129 -20.71 -20.23 1.55
CA ALA A 129 -20.49 -20.49 0.12
C ALA A 129 -19.04 -20.23 -0.32
N VAL A 130 -18.34 -19.28 0.32
CA VAL A 130 -16.87 -19.09 0.15
C VAL A 130 -16.08 -20.32 0.59
N CYS A 131 -16.61 -21.14 1.50
CA CYS A 131 -15.98 -22.39 1.92
C CYS A 131 -16.42 -23.62 1.10
N ASP A 132 -17.21 -23.48 0.03
CA ASP A 132 -17.67 -24.60 -0.79
C ASP A 132 -16.49 -25.30 -1.51
N LYS A 133 -16.63 -26.60 -1.78
CA LYS A 133 -15.63 -27.40 -2.49
C LYS A 133 -15.43 -26.93 -3.94
N THR A 134 -16.47 -26.37 -4.55
CA THR A 134 -16.45 -25.97 -5.96
C THR A 134 -15.91 -24.55 -6.13
N GLU A 135 -14.82 -24.41 -6.90
CA GLU A 135 -14.18 -23.12 -7.19
C GLU A 135 -15.14 -22.08 -7.79
N ARG A 136 -15.97 -22.50 -8.76
CA ARG A 136 -16.94 -21.61 -9.43
C ARG A 136 -18.00 -21.02 -8.50
N VAL A 137 -18.32 -21.72 -7.41
CA VAL A 137 -19.30 -21.24 -6.41
C VAL A 137 -18.61 -20.26 -5.47
N ARG A 138 -17.37 -20.54 -5.07
CA ARG A 138 -16.53 -19.62 -4.29
C ARG A 138 -16.32 -18.30 -5.02
N ASP A 139 -16.01 -18.36 -6.31
CA ASP A 139 -15.79 -17.18 -7.15
C ASP A 139 -16.99 -16.23 -7.15
N ALA A 140 -18.18 -16.77 -7.44
CA ALA A 140 -19.42 -16.00 -7.42
C ALA A 140 -19.78 -15.49 -6.01
N ALA A 141 -19.48 -16.27 -4.96
CA ALA A 141 -19.71 -15.85 -3.58
C ALA A 141 -18.78 -14.69 -3.17
N LEU A 142 -17.51 -14.71 -3.59
CA LEU A 142 -16.56 -13.63 -3.33
C LEU A 142 -16.93 -12.36 -4.10
N ASP A 143 -17.34 -12.47 -5.37
CA ASP A 143 -17.84 -11.33 -6.13
C ASP A 143 -19.06 -10.69 -5.46
N ALA A 144 -20.00 -11.53 -5.01
CA ALA A 144 -21.16 -11.05 -4.28
C ALA A 144 -20.78 -10.38 -2.96
N LEU A 145 -19.84 -10.96 -2.20
CA LEU A 145 -19.36 -10.37 -0.94
C LEU A 145 -18.65 -9.03 -1.17
N LEU A 146 -17.77 -8.93 -2.16
CA LEU A 146 -17.08 -7.68 -2.49
C LEU A 146 -18.07 -6.54 -2.77
N ILE A 147 -19.04 -6.79 -3.66
CA ILE A 147 -20.04 -5.78 -4.05
C ILE A 147 -20.95 -5.40 -2.88
N VAL A 148 -21.38 -6.40 -2.10
CA VAL A 148 -22.21 -6.16 -0.92
C VAL A 148 -21.42 -5.35 0.11
N THR A 149 -20.19 -5.75 0.42
CA THR A 149 -19.33 -5.05 1.38
C THR A 149 -19.06 -3.60 0.99
N GLU A 150 -18.86 -3.31 -0.31
CA GLU A 150 -18.73 -1.93 -0.80
C GLU A 150 -19.99 -1.08 -0.56
N SER A 151 -21.16 -1.73 -0.44
CA SER A 151 -22.47 -1.07 -0.30
C SER A 151 -22.99 -1.02 1.14
N LEU A 152 -22.35 -1.72 2.09
CA LEU A 152 -22.77 -1.78 3.49
C LEU A 152 -22.41 -0.49 4.24
N ILE A 153 -23.28 -0.10 5.17
CA ILE A 153 -23.03 1.05 6.07
C ILE A 153 -22.10 0.62 7.20
N HIS A 154 -22.35 -0.56 7.77
CA HIS A 154 -21.64 -1.11 8.92
C HIS A 154 -21.21 -2.56 8.63
N ILE A 155 -19.94 -2.86 8.81
CA ILE A 155 -19.38 -4.20 8.57
C ILE A 155 -19.00 -4.93 9.87
N GLU A 156 -18.96 -4.18 10.97
CA GLU A 156 -18.55 -4.60 12.30
C GLU A 156 -19.21 -5.91 12.78
N PRO A 157 -20.52 -6.15 12.57
CA PRO A 157 -21.18 -7.38 13.01
C PRO A 157 -20.64 -8.66 12.35
N PHE A 158 -20.00 -8.53 11.19
CA PHE A 158 -19.52 -9.66 10.39
C PHE A 158 -18.03 -9.94 10.57
N LEU A 159 -17.26 -9.03 11.16
CA LEU A 159 -15.80 -9.15 11.24
C LEU A 159 -15.33 -10.46 11.88
N GLN A 160 -16.01 -10.88 12.96
CA GLN A 160 -15.72 -12.13 13.67
C GLN A 160 -15.92 -13.39 12.82
N TYR A 161 -16.67 -13.30 11.72
CA TYR A 161 -16.91 -14.41 10.81
C TYR A 161 -16.06 -14.28 9.53
N LEU A 162 -15.82 -13.05 9.07
CA LEU A 162 -15.06 -12.77 7.86
C LEU A 162 -13.57 -13.07 8.03
N PHE A 163 -12.93 -12.59 9.10
CA PHE A 163 -11.48 -12.78 9.26
C PHE A 163 -11.07 -14.26 9.35
N PRO A 164 -11.76 -15.13 10.11
CA PRO A 164 -11.43 -16.56 10.11
C PRO A 164 -11.60 -17.22 8.74
N VAL A 165 -12.68 -16.89 8.01
CA VAL A 165 -12.94 -17.47 6.67
C VAL A 165 -11.88 -17.04 5.66
N ILE A 166 -11.45 -15.78 5.71
CA ILE A 166 -10.39 -15.26 4.86
C ILE A 166 -9.07 -15.92 5.25
N SER A 167 -8.71 -15.84 6.54
CA SER A 167 -7.46 -16.37 7.10
C SER A 167 -7.25 -17.85 6.77
N ASP A 168 -8.24 -18.70 7.03
CA ASP A 168 -8.18 -20.15 6.73
C ASP A 168 -7.91 -20.44 5.25
N ARG A 169 -8.22 -19.52 4.35
CA ARG A 169 -8.10 -19.70 2.89
C ARG A 169 -6.89 -19.01 2.29
N THR A 170 -6.46 -17.89 2.85
CA THR A 170 -5.32 -17.10 2.37
C THR A 170 -4.01 -17.48 3.04
N LEU A 171 -4.06 -18.03 4.26
CA LEU A 171 -2.84 -18.39 4.96
C LEU A 171 -2.18 -19.60 4.32
N LEU A 172 -0.87 -19.46 4.18
CA LEU A 172 0.06 -20.48 3.76
C LEU A 172 0.23 -21.47 4.90
N MET A 173 0.15 -22.77 4.62
CA MET A 173 0.63 -23.75 5.59
C MET A 173 2.16 -23.77 5.51
N TYR A 174 2.84 -23.20 6.50
CA TYR A 174 4.29 -23.31 6.61
C TYR A 174 4.72 -23.53 8.06
N GLU A 175 5.86 -24.19 8.23
CA GLU A 175 6.59 -24.22 9.50
C GLU A 175 7.68 -23.14 9.44
N GLU A 176 7.73 -22.26 10.44
CA GLU A 176 8.81 -21.29 10.59
C GLU A 176 10.14 -22.01 10.79
N VAL A 177 11.16 -21.66 10.00
CA VAL A 177 12.51 -22.26 10.11
C VAL A 177 13.47 -21.22 10.66
N GLU A 178 14.27 -21.59 11.66
CA GLU A 178 15.29 -20.70 12.20
C GLU A 178 16.33 -20.34 11.13
N ASP A 179 16.66 -19.05 11.04
CA ASP A 179 17.67 -18.54 10.12
C ASP A 179 19.05 -19.10 10.53
N PRO A 180 19.67 -19.95 9.70
CA PRO A 180 21.00 -20.47 10.00
C PRO A 180 22.07 -19.36 10.06
N THR A 181 21.80 -18.17 9.50
CA THR A 181 22.71 -17.02 9.49
C THR A 181 22.46 -16.02 10.62
N ARG A 182 21.29 -16.07 11.27
CA ARG A 182 20.89 -15.17 12.37
C ARG A 182 20.15 -16.00 13.43
N PRO A 183 20.87 -16.59 14.40
CA PRO A 183 20.26 -17.40 15.46
C PRO A 183 19.16 -16.61 16.18
N GLY A 184 17.98 -17.22 16.36
CA GLY A 184 16.80 -16.59 16.94
C GLY A 184 15.89 -15.82 15.97
N GLN A 185 16.26 -15.68 14.69
CA GLN A 185 15.37 -15.11 13.67
C GLN A 185 14.64 -16.23 12.93
N MET A 186 13.32 -16.28 13.01
CA MET A 186 12.51 -17.21 12.22
C MET A 186 12.31 -16.68 10.80
N ILE A 187 12.39 -17.58 9.81
CA ILE A 187 12.20 -17.28 8.39
C ILE A 187 11.17 -18.25 7.81
N MET A 188 10.30 -17.71 6.96
CA MET A 188 9.37 -18.50 6.17
C MET A 188 10.13 -19.28 5.08
N PRO A 189 9.88 -20.61 4.91
CA PRO A 189 10.43 -21.40 3.81
C PRO A 189 10.19 -20.76 2.44
N GLU A 190 11.02 -21.07 1.43
CA GLU A 190 10.81 -20.52 0.08
C GLU A 190 9.74 -21.26 -0.73
N ASP A 191 9.46 -22.52 -0.37
CA ASP A 191 8.41 -23.34 -0.99
C ASP A 191 7.13 -23.26 -0.15
N PHE A 192 6.05 -22.76 -0.75
CA PHE A 192 4.78 -22.53 -0.09
C PHE A 192 3.66 -23.31 -0.79
N ASP A 193 2.84 -24.02 -0.02
CA ASP A 193 1.60 -24.62 -0.53
C ASP A 193 0.41 -23.74 -0.11
N TYR A 194 -0.30 -23.21 -1.10
CA TYR A 194 -1.45 -22.35 -0.87
C TYR A 194 -2.71 -23.20 -0.64
N THR A 195 -3.51 -22.82 0.35
CA THR A 195 -4.81 -23.45 0.62
C THR A 195 -5.77 -23.25 -0.55
N GLU A 196 -5.76 -22.07 -1.18
CA GLU A 196 -6.52 -21.78 -2.39
C GLU A 196 -5.59 -21.77 -3.61
N LYS A 197 -5.87 -22.64 -4.59
CA LYS A 197 -5.03 -22.80 -5.79
C LYS A 197 -5.35 -21.81 -6.90
N GLY A 198 -6.57 -21.27 -6.91
CA GLY A 198 -7.01 -20.33 -7.94
C GLY A 198 -6.44 -18.93 -7.69
N GLU A 199 -5.57 -18.44 -8.58
CA GLU A 199 -4.94 -17.12 -8.49
C GLU A 199 -5.98 -15.99 -8.37
N ASN A 200 -7.04 -16.03 -9.20
CA ASN A 200 -8.13 -15.05 -9.16
C ASN A 200 -8.88 -15.06 -7.82
N LEU A 201 -9.03 -16.22 -7.19
CA LEU A 201 -9.68 -16.31 -5.88
C LEU A 201 -8.78 -15.74 -4.79
N ARG A 202 -7.47 -15.96 -4.86
CA ARG A 202 -6.50 -15.35 -3.94
C ARG A 202 -6.54 -13.83 -4.04
N GLU A 203 -6.57 -13.26 -5.25
CA GLU A 203 -6.71 -11.81 -5.44
C GLU A 203 -8.02 -11.31 -4.81
N LYS A 204 -9.16 -11.95 -5.09
CA LYS A 204 -10.47 -11.55 -4.55
C LYS A 204 -10.55 -11.65 -3.02
N LEU A 205 -9.99 -12.71 -2.43
CA LEU A 205 -9.90 -12.88 -0.97
C LEU A 205 -9.08 -11.77 -0.33
N LEU A 206 -7.92 -11.47 -0.90
CA LEU A 206 -7.04 -10.41 -0.40
C LEU A 206 -7.68 -9.04 -0.54
N ARG A 207 -8.33 -8.77 -1.68
CA ARG A 207 -9.09 -7.54 -1.91
C ARG A 207 -10.27 -7.39 -0.94
N LEU A 208 -10.94 -8.49 -0.60
CA LEU A 208 -11.98 -8.49 0.43
C LEU A 208 -11.39 -8.15 1.81
N ALA A 209 -10.27 -8.78 2.18
CA ALA A 209 -9.55 -8.48 3.42
C ALA A 209 -9.14 -7.01 3.50
N HIS A 210 -8.60 -6.48 2.40
CA HIS A 210 -8.20 -5.10 2.24
C HIS A 210 -9.39 -4.16 2.45
N LEU A 211 -10.48 -4.36 1.71
CA LEU A 211 -11.70 -3.56 1.80
C LEU A 211 -12.31 -3.56 3.21
N VAL A 212 -12.45 -4.74 3.82
CA VAL A 212 -13.02 -4.93 5.16
C VAL A 212 -12.20 -4.15 6.20
N THR A 213 -10.88 -4.29 6.13
CA THR A 213 -9.93 -3.67 7.07
C THR A 213 -9.93 -2.15 6.94
N VAL A 214 -9.83 -1.62 5.72
CA VAL A 214 -9.84 -0.17 5.46
C VAL A 214 -11.19 0.44 5.84
N SER A 215 -12.28 -0.26 5.53
CA SER A 215 -13.62 0.25 5.82
C SER A 215 -13.86 0.32 7.33
N SER A 216 -13.29 -0.58 8.12
CA SER A 216 -13.59 -0.66 9.55
C SER A 216 -12.34 -0.76 10.40
N ILE A 217 -11.35 0.11 10.14
CA ILE A 217 -10.00 -0.03 10.72
C ILE A 217 -10.02 -0.15 12.24
N ARG A 218 -10.85 0.65 12.92
CA ARG A 218 -10.97 0.66 14.39
C ARG A 218 -11.50 -0.66 14.93
N SER A 219 -12.53 -1.20 14.28
CA SER A 219 -13.20 -2.43 14.67
C SER A 219 -12.41 -3.67 14.25
N SER A 220 -11.52 -3.51 13.28
CA SER A 220 -10.60 -4.54 12.79
C SER A 220 -9.30 -4.66 13.61
N LEU A 221 -8.96 -3.66 14.44
CA LEU A 221 -7.74 -3.69 15.28
C LEU A 221 -7.57 -4.95 16.16
N PRO A 222 -8.63 -5.57 16.74
CA PRO A 222 -8.48 -6.81 17.49
C PRO A 222 -7.94 -7.98 16.65
N TYR A 223 -8.16 -7.94 15.34
CA TYR A 223 -7.74 -8.96 14.37
C TYR A 223 -6.42 -8.57 13.67
N LEU A 224 -5.69 -7.57 14.17
CA LEU A 224 -4.51 -7.02 13.48
C LEU A 224 -3.45 -8.07 13.17
N ARG A 225 -3.24 -9.07 14.04
CA ARG A 225 -2.29 -10.16 13.76
C ARG A 225 -2.71 -10.94 12.52
N GLU A 226 -3.96 -11.40 12.48
CA GLU A 226 -4.52 -12.14 11.34
C GLU A 226 -4.47 -11.31 10.06
N ILE A 227 -4.80 -10.01 10.15
CA ILE A 227 -4.73 -9.07 9.03
C ILE A 227 -3.32 -8.95 8.46
N VAL A 228 -2.32 -8.84 9.35
CA VAL A 228 -0.91 -8.78 8.93
C VAL A 228 -0.50 -10.10 8.28
N ASP A 229 -0.91 -11.24 8.83
CA ASP A 229 -0.57 -12.56 8.26
C ASP A 229 -1.15 -12.75 6.86
N ILE A 230 -2.40 -12.31 6.64
CA ILE A 230 -3.06 -12.30 5.33
C ILE A 230 -2.30 -11.39 4.35
N CYS A 231 -1.86 -10.22 4.80
CA CYS A 231 -1.11 -9.28 3.98
C CYS A 231 0.28 -9.85 3.61
N VAL A 232 0.99 -10.39 4.60
CA VAL A 232 2.30 -11.03 4.44
C VAL A 232 2.22 -12.23 3.51
N SER A 233 1.18 -13.06 3.62
CA SER A 233 0.98 -14.20 2.72
C SER A 233 0.76 -13.75 1.28
N GLY A 234 -0.03 -12.68 1.06
CA GLY A 234 -0.21 -12.08 -0.25
C GLY A 234 1.06 -11.47 -0.85
N LEU A 235 1.94 -10.88 -0.02
CA LEU A 235 3.24 -10.35 -0.48
C LEU A 235 4.24 -11.44 -0.89
N HIS A 236 4.04 -12.67 -0.40
CA HIS A 236 4.81 -13.85 -0.78
C HIS A 236 4.31 -14.55 -2.05
N ASP A 237 3.19 -14.08 -2.63
CA ASP A 237 2.57 -14.71 -3.78
C ASP A 237 3.46 -14.69 -5.04
N GLU A 238 3.30 -15.69 -5.90
CA GLU A 238 3.98 -15.77 -7.19
C GLU A 238 3.27 -14.93 -8.26
N CYS A 239 1.96 -14.73 -8.10
CA CYS A 239 1.10 -13.99 -9.02
C CYS A 239 1.25 -12.48 -8.79
N ALA A 240 1.53 -11.75 -9.86
CA ALA A 240 1.85 -10.32 -9.78
C ALA A 240 0.67 -9.47 -9.33
N GLU A 241 -0.55 -9.85 -9.72
CA GLU A 241 -1.80 -9.19 -9.40
C GLU A 241 -2.09 -9.28 -7.89
N VAL A 242 -1.86 -10.44 -7.29
CA VAL A 242 -2.00 -10.66 -5.85
C VAL A 242 -0.97 -9.84 -5.08
N VAL A 243 0.30 -9.84 -5.51
CA VAL A 243 1.35 -9.06 -4.85
C VAL A 243 1.09 -7.55 -4.95
N VAL A 244 0.54 -7.07 -6.07
CA VAL A 244 0.14 -5.66 -6.23
C VAL A 244 -0.94 -5.29 -5.20
N GLU A 245 -2.01 -6.09 -5.11
CA GLU A 245 -3.08 -5.85 -4.14
C GLU A 245 -2.56 -5.97 -2.69
N ALA A 246 -1.63 -6.89 -2.42
CA ALA A 246 -0.98 -7.03 -1.12
C ALA A 246 -0.12 -5.80 -0.76
N ALA A 247 0.61 -5.26 -1.72
CA ALA A 247 1.42 -4.06 -1.53
C ALA A 247 0.54 -2.83 -1.28
N ASP A 248 -0.56 -2.68 -2.03
CA ASP A 248 -1.55 -1.62 -1.77
C ASP A 248 -2.20 -1.79 -0.39
N PHE A 249 -2.52 -3.03 -0.01
CA PHE A 249 -3.05 -3.31 1.32
C PHE A 249 -2.05 -2.96 2.42
N ALA A 250 -0.77 -3.32 2.27
CA ALA A 250 0.29 -2.95 3.21
C ALA A 250 0.45 -1.42 3.31
N PHE A 251 0.36 -0.70 2.18
CA PHE A 251 0.40 0.75 2.14
C PHE A 251 -0.76 1.37 2.92
N ASP A 252 -1.99 0.97 2.63
CA ASP A 252 -3.19 1.54 3.27
C ASP A 252 -3.29 1.15 4.74
N LEU A 253 -2.93 -0.08 5.11
CA LEU A 253 -2.83 -0.53 6.50
C LEU A 253 -1.82 0.30 7.28
N ALA A 254 -0.61 0.48 6.75
CA ALA A 254 0.43 1.28 7.38
C ALA A 254 0.00 2.74 7.52
N LYS A 255 -0.70 3.29 6.53
CA LYS A 255 -1.19 4.67 6.57
C LYS A 255 -2.29 4.86 7.61
N ALA A 256 -3.29 3.97 7.63
CA ALA A 256 -4.47 4.06 8.47
C ALA A 256 -4.18 3.79 9.96
N VAL A 257 -3.29 2.84 10.27
CA VAL A 257 -2.97 2.46 11.65
C VAL A 257 -1.89 3.37 12.25
N LYS A 258 -2.05 3.72 13.52
CA LYS A 258 -1.06 4.54 14.25
C LYS A 258 0.25 3.78 14.46
N LYS A 259 1.35 4.54 14.51
CA LYS A 259 2.71 4.02 14.68
C LYS A 259 2.83 3.10 15.90
N GLU A 260 2.25 3.49 17.03
CA GLU A 260 2.37 2.75 18.29
C GLU A 260 1.72 1.36 18.24
N VAL A 261 0.70 1.19 17.40
CA VAL A 261 -0.08 -0.05 17.30
C VAL A 261 0.53 -1.00 16.27
N ILE A 262 0.96 -0.48 15.11
CA ILE A 262 1.47 -1.32 14.02
C ILE A 262 2.96 -1.67 14.15
N LYS A 263 3.73 -0.91 14.95
CA LYS A 263 5.18 -1.09 15.09
C LYS A 263 5.62 -2.55 15.36
N PRO A 264 4.95 -3.37 16.19
CA PRO A 264 5.36 -4.76 16.41
C PRO A 264 5.32 -5.65 15.16
N PHE A 265 4.48 -5.31 14.19
CA PHE A 265 4.22 -6.12 13.00
C PHE A 265 4.90 -5.61 11.74
N ILE A 266 5.28 -4.33 11.73
CA ILE A 266 5.75 -3.66 10.51
C ILE A 266 7.09 -4.22 10.00
N SER A 267 7.95 -4.73 10.89
CA SER A 267 9.24 -5.32 10.53
C SER A 267 9.08 -6.57 9.67
N GLU A 268 8.03 -7.37 9.91
CA GLU A 268 7.70 -8.54 9.10
C GLU A 268 7.30 -8.12 7.68
N ILE A 269 6.36 -7.18 7.56
CA ILE A 269 5.90 -6.62 6.27
C ILE A 269 7.09 -6.06 5.48
N VAL A 270 7.94 -5.25 6.11
CA VAL A 270 9.11 -4.63 5.46
C VAL A 270 10.11 -5.67 4.96
N THR A 271 10.31 -6.76 5.71
CA THR A 271 11.22 -7.84 5.32
C THR A 271 10.74 -8.50 4.02
N VAL A 272 9.44 -8.76 3.91
CA VAL A 272 8.85 -9.37 2.70
C VAL A 272 8.81 -8.40 1.53
N LEU A 273 8.50 -7.12 1.78
CA LEU A 273 8.57 -6.06 0.75
C LEU A 273 9.94 -5.98 0.09
N GLY A 274 11.01 -6.38 0.76
CA GLY A 274 12.33 -6.53 0.15
C GLY A 274 12.37 -7.48 -1.05
N LYS A 275 11.61 -8.58 -1.02
CA LYS A 275 11.46 -9.47 -2.18
C LYS A 275 10.64 -8.79 -3.28
N VAL A 276 9.55 -8.10 -2.92
CA VAL A 276 8.64 -7.41 -3.84
C VAL A 276 9.32 -6.33 -4.67
N ILE A 277 10.17 -5.50 -4.05
CA ILE A 277 10.91 -4.45 -4.79
C ILE A 277 11.98 -5.02 -5.75
N ARG A 278 12.29 -6.31 -5.66
CA ARG A 278 13.18 -7.03 -6.61
C ARG A 278 12.41 -7.85 -7.64
N HIS A 279 11.09 -7.73 -7.68
CA HIS A 279 10.26 -8.48 -8.60
C HIS A 279 10.60 -8.14 -10.07
N LYS A 280 10.40 -9.09 -10.99
CA LYS A 280 10.75 -8.90 -12.42
C LYS A 280 9.87 -7.84 -13.09
N ILE A 281 8.62 -7.70 -12.64
CA ILE A 281 7.63 -6.78 -13.20
C ILE A 281 7.72 -5.41 -12.53
N ALA A 282 7.86 -4.35 -13.34
CA ALA A 282 8.02 -2.97 -12.86
C ALA A 282 6.82 -2.48 -12.04
N LYS A 283 5.59 -2.81 -12.44
CA LYS A 283 4.36 -2.44 -11.72
C LYS A 283 4.40 -2.90 -10.26
N VAL A 284 4.80 -4.16 -10.03
CA VAL A 284 4.94 -4.75 -8.69
C VAL A 284 5.99 -3.99 -7.87
N ARG A 285 7.14 -3.67 -8.48
CA ARG A 285 8.20 -2.90 -7.81
C ARG A 285 7.72 -1.52 -7.36
N VAL A 286 6.96 -0.80 -8.21
CA VAL A 286 6.41 0.52 -7.87
C VAL A 286 5.48 0.45 -6.66
N HIS A 287 4.54 -0.50 -6.63
CA HIS A 287 3.60 -0.63 -5.52
C HIS A 287 4.33 -1.05 -4.23
N GLY A 288 5.30 -1.96 -4.36
CA GLY A 288 6.19 -2.33 -3.26
C GLY A 288 7.00 -1.15 -2.70
N LEU A 289 7.48 -0.24 -3.57
CA LEU A 289 8.20 0.97 -3.14
C LEU A 289 7.29 1.94 -2.37
N HIS A 290 6.08 2.18 -2.85
CA HIS A 290 5.12 3.02 -2.13
C HIS A 290 4.77 2.45 -0.76
N ALA A 291 4.51 1.14 -0.68
CA ALA A 291 4.28 0.46 0.59
C ALA A 291 5.49 0.60 1.54
N LEU A 292 6.69 0.29 1.04
CA LEU A 292 7.93 0.36 1.80
C LEU A 292 8.19 1.76 2.35
N GLN A 293 7.94 2.80 1.55
CA GLN A 293 8.08 4.20 1.94
C GLN A 293 7.30 4.51 3.23
N VAL A 294 6.03 4.10 3.30
CA VAL A 294 5.14 4.36 4.45
C VAL A 294 5.44 3.43 5.62
N CYS A 295 5.71 2.15 5.36
CA CYS A 295 5.98 1.17 6.41
C CYS A 295 7.21 1.55 7.25
N ILE A 296 8.28 2.05 6.62
CA ILE A 296 9.50 2.45 7.34
C ILE A 296 9.23 3.61 8.32
N HIS A 297 8.39 4.58 7.94
CA HIS A 297 7.98 5.68 8.85
C HIS A 297 7.26 5.20 10.11
N LYS A 298 6.62 4.02 10.05
CA LYS A 298 5.90 3.39 11.16
C LYS A 298 6.82 2.63 12.13
N GLY A 299 8.14 2.73 11.97
CA GLY A 299 9.10 2.33 13.00
C GLY A 299 10.01 1.17 12.64
N ALA A 300 10.19 0.87 11.34
CA ALA A 300 11.12 -0.15 10.83
C ALA A 300 12.40 0.45 10.21
N ALA A 301 12.81 1.66 10.61
CA ALA A 301 14.02 2.31 10.08
C ALA A 301 15.30 1.48 10.26
N GLU A 302 15.35 0.63 11.29
CA GLU A 302 16.44 -0.32 11.54
C GLU A 302 16.68 -1.30 10.39
N LEU A 303 15.69 -1.54 9.52
CA LEU A 303 15.79 -2.43 8.35
C LEU A 303 16.34 -1.73 7.10
N ILE A 304 16.50 -0.40 7.10
CA ILE A 304 17.09 0.34 5.97
C ILE A 304 18.46 -0.23 5.52
N PRO A 305 19.40 -0.59 6.42
CA PRO A 305 20.69 -1.16 6.04
C PRO A 305 20.58 -2.48 5.26
N ASP A 306 19.51 -3.25 5.45
CA ASP A 306 19.30 -4.52 4.73
C ASP A 306 19.09 -4.29 3.22
N PHE A 307 18.49 -3.16 2.83
CA PHE A 307 18.31 -2.79 1.43
C PHE A 307 19.55 -2.14 0.79
N VAL A 308 20.29 -1.36 1.57
CA VAL A 308 21.55 -0.71 1.15
C VAL A 308 22.67 -1.74 0.98
N GLY A 309 22.56 -2.89 1.63
CA GLY A 309 23.64 -3.89 1.67
C GLY A 309 24.84 -3.44 2.51
N TRP A 310 24.60 -2.58 3.50
CA TRP A 310 25.63 -2.05 4.39
C TRP A 310 25.68 -2.83 5.71
N THR A 311 26.86 -3.24 6.14
CA THR A 311 27.13 -3.90 7.43
C THR A 311 28.05 -3.04 8.30
N ASP A 312 27.92 -3.16 9.64
CA ASP A 312 28.92 -2.64 10.58
C ASP A 312 29.63 -3.81 11.27
N PRO A 313 30.96 -3.95 11.15
CA PRO A 313 31.85 -3.23 10.23
C PRO A 313 31.54 -3.58 8.77
N ASN A 314 31.80 -2.65 7.85
CA ASN A 314 31.54 -2.80 6.40
C ASN A 314 32.54 -3.77 5.75
N MET A 315 32.55 -5.01 6.24
CA MET A 315 33.31 -6.14 5.76
C MET A 315 32.33 -7.10 5.09
N LEU A 316 32.68 -7.53 3.87
CA LEU A 316 31.98 -8.62 3.21
C LEU A 316 32.19 -9.89 4.03
N ASN A 317 31.10 -10.47 4.53
CA ASN A 317 31.17 -11.75 5.21
C ASN A 317 31.43 -12.84 4.15
N LEU A 318 32.60 -13.49 4.20
CA LEU A 318 32.98 -14.51 3.23
C LEU A 318 31.97 -15.68 3.21
N MET A 319 31.28 -15.96 4.32
CA MET A 319 30.23 -16.98 4.39
C MET A 319 28.98 -16.60 3.57
N GLU A 320 28.63 -15.32 3.47
CA GLU A 320 27.52 -14.85 2.61
C GLU A 320 27.77 -15.11 1.12
N PHE A 321 29.03 -15.31 0.72
CA PHE A 321 29.38 -15.66 -0.66
C PHE A 321 29.09 -17.13 -1.00
N TYR A 322 29.22 -18.03 -0.02
CA TYR A 322 29.01 -19.47 -0.21
C TYR A 322 27.58 -19.92 0.12
N HIS A 323 26.77 -19.08 0.77
CA HIS A 323 25.35 -19.33 0.97
C HIS A 323 24.48 -18.68 -0.13
N PRO A 324 23.36 -19.30 -0.54
CA PRO A 324 22.49 -18.77 -1.61
C PRO A 324 21.93 -17.36 -1.34
N LYS A 325 21.95 -16.91 -0.09
CA LYS A 325 21.46 -15.60 0.35
C LYS A 325 22.59 -14.55 0.30
N LEU A 326 23.09 -14.26 -0.90
CA LEU A 326 23.98 -13.12 -1.09
C LEU A 326 23.20 -11.83 -0.77
N ARG A 327 23.66 -11.05 0.23
CA ARG A 327 23.09 -9.74 0.55
C ARG A 327 23.33 -8.79 -0.62
N ARG A 328 22.32 -8.58 -1.45
CA ARG A 328 22.40 -7.70 -2.63
C ARG A 328 22.00 -6.28 -2.23
N ASN A 329 22.83 -5.32 -2.61
CA ASN A 329 22.49 -3.89 -2.53
C ASN A 329 21.30 -3.61 -3.46
N THR A 330 20.10 -3.72 -2.91
CA THR A 330 18.85 -3.66 -3.66
C THR A 330 18.64 -2.24 -4.19
N PHE A 331 19.05 -1.23 -3.43
CA PHE A 331 18.94 0.17 -3.84
C PHE A 331 19.85 0.51 -5.03
N ALA A 332 21.01 -0.13 -5.15
CA ALA A 332 21.86 0.05 -6.33
C ALA A 332 21.19 -0.51 -7.60
N LEU A 333 20.44 -1.62 -7.47
CA LEU A 333 19.67 -2.17 -8.58
C LEU A 333 18.51 -1.27 -8.98
N LEU A 334 17.87 -0.59 -8.02
CA LEU A 334 16.74 0.32 -8.28
C LEU A 334 17.16 1.63 -8.98
N ILE A 335 18.36 2.15 -8.72
CA ILE A 335 18.89 3.29 -9.48
C ILE A 335 19.06 2.93 -10.96
N ALA A 336 19.57 1.72 -11.22
CA ALA A 336 19.83 1.23 -12.57
C ALA A 336 18.61 0.52 -13.19
N ASP A 337 17.41 0.70 -12.62
CA ASP A 337 16.21 0.05 -13.12
C ASP A 337 15.86 0.55 -14.53
N SER A 338 15.44 -0.37 -15.40
CA SER A 338 15.07 -0.04 -16.78
C SER A 338 13.81 0.82 -16.86
N SER A 339 12.90 0.71 -15.89
CA SER A 339 11.66 1.47 -15.85
C SER A 339 11.84 2.81 -15.15
N SER A 340 11.53 3.90 -15.85
CA SER A 340 11.55 5.25 -15.30
C SER A 340 10.60 5.42 -14.12
N SER A 341 9.43 4.76 -14.14
CA SER A 341 8.44 4.83 -13.06
C SER A 341 8.96 4.20 -11.76
N VAL A 342 9.81 3.17 -11.86
CA VAL A 342 10.44 2.56 -10.68
C VAL A 342 11.47 3.51 -10.09
N ARG A 343 12.29 4.15 -10.94
CA ARG A 343 13.28 5.15 -10.49
C ARG A 343 12.60 6.36 -9.85
N GLU A 344 11.52 6.85 -10.44
CA GLU A 344 10.70 7.93 -9.87
C GLU A 344 10.16 7.58 -8.47
N ALA A 345 9.50 6.42 -8.33
CA ALA A 345 9.00 5.95 -7.03
C ALA A 345 10.13 5.76 -6.01
N PHE A 346 11.30 5.29 -6.46
CA PHE A 346 12.47 5.12 -5.60
C PHE A 346 13.05 6.47 -5.12
N TYR A 347 13.18 7.47 -6.01
CA TYR A 347 13.64 8.80 -5.61
C TYR A 347 12.63 9.48 -4.68
N ASP A 348 11.32 9.28 -4.88
CA ASP A 348 10.30 9.80 -3.96
C ASP A 348 10.39 9.16 -2.57
N LEU A 349 10.62 7.85 -2.51
CA LEU A 349 10.90 7.13 -1.28
C LEU A 349 12.13 7.70 -0.56
N LEU A 350 13.25 7.88 -1.26
CA LEU A 350 14.47 8.44 -0.69
C LEU A 350 14.25 9.86 -0.16
N ARG A 351 13.53 10.69 -0.93
CA ARG A 351 13.17 12.05 -0.52
C ARG A 351 12.39 12.02 0.79
N SER A 352 11.30 11.26 0.84
CA SER A 352 10.44 11.15 2.02
C SER A 352 11.23 10.67 3.25
N TRP A 353 12.11 9.67 3.10
CA TRP A 353 12.94 9.21 4.21
C TRP A 353 13.95 10.25 4.70
N LEU A 354 14.60 10.96 3.79
CA LEU A 354 15.59 11.97 4.14
C LEU A 354 14.96 13.25 4.71
N THR A 355 13.68 13.51 4.46
CA THR A 355 12.97 14.70 4.95
C THR A 355 12.14 14.44 6.20
N GLU A 356 11.45 13.29 6.27
CA GLU A 356 10.38 13.06 7.25
C GLU A 356 10.76 12.07 8.36
N LEU A 357 11.77 11.21 8.18
CA LEU A 357 12.16 10.28 9.24
C LEU A 357 12.70 11.02 10.46
N THR A 358 12.31 10.52 11.64
CA THR A 358 12.84 11.01 12.93
C THR A 358 14.34 10.78 13.03
N GLU A 359 14.82 9.63 12.54
CA GLU A 359 16.22 9.20 12.55
C GLU A 359 16.94 9.57 11.24
N ARG A 360 16.45 10.56 10.48
CA ARG A 360 16.98 10.92 9.15
C ARG A 360 18.49 11.12 9.13
N LEU A 361 19.04 11.70 10.20
CA LEU A 361 20.47 12.03 10.32
C LEU A 361 21.37 10.78 10.36
N ASP A 362 20.86 9.66 10.88
CA ASP A 362 21.65 8.44 11.04
C ASP A 362 21.77 7.68 9.70
N TYR A 363 20.73 7.76 8.88
CA TYR A 363 20.68 7.11 7.56
C TYR A 363 21.09 8.04 6.41
N GLU A 364 21.20 9.35 6.64
CA GLU A 364 21.54 10.34 5.61
C GLU A 364 22.80 9.97 4.83
N GLY A 365 23.89 9.61 5.53
CA GLY A 365 25.15 9.23 4.89
C GLY A 365 25.05 7.96 4.03
N LYS A 366 24.08 7.08 4.31
CA LYS A 366 23.85 5.83 3.59
C LYS A 366 22.91 6.04 2.39
N LEU A 367 21.88 6.88 2.53
CA LEU A 367 20.83 7.06 1.52
C LEU A 367 21.15 8.17 0.51
N LEU A 368 21.84 9.23 0.92
CA LEU A 368 22.14 10.38 0.08
C LEU A 368 22.91 10.04 -1.21
N PRO A 369 23.89 9.11 -1.24
CA PRO A 369 24.56 8.72 -2.49
C PRO A 369 23.60 8.23 -3.57
N TYR A 370 22.50 7.57 -3.16
CA TYR A 370 21.50 7.07 -4.10
C TYR A 370 20.68 8.21 -4.70
N LEU A 371 20.31 9.21 -3.89
CA LEU A 371 19.59 10.40 -4.37
C LEU A 371 20.45 11.27 -5.30
N ILE A 372 21.75 11.40 -4.99
CA ILE A 372 22.70 12.11 -5.85
C ILE A 372 22.84 11.44 -7.22
N SER A 373 22.75 10.11 -7.27
CA SER A 373 22.82 9.39 -8.55
C SER A 373 21.67 9.77 -9.49
N GLY A 374 20.49 10.11 -8.95
CA GLY A 374 19.36 10.58 -9.75
C GLY A 374 19.53 11.98 -10.37
N VAL A 375 20.47 12.78 -9.87
CA VAL A 375 20.87 14.04 -10.53
C VAL A 375 21.53 13.77 -11.88
N MET A 376 22.08 12.57 -12.08
CA MET A 376 22.70 12.10 -13.31
C MET A 376 21.80 11.13 -14.10
N ASP A 377 20.51 11.05 -13.79
CA ASP A 377 19.56 10.17 -14.50
C ASP A 377 19.38 10.60 -15.97
N ASP A 378 18.97 9.70 -16.86
CA ASP A 378 18.76 10.01 -18.27
C ASP A 378 17.56 10.96 -18.48
N ILE A 379 16.60 10.97 -17.55
CA ILE A 379 15.35 11.73 -17.67
C ILE A 379 15.46 13.09 -16.98
N PRO A 380 15.32 14.22 -17.71
CA PRO A 380 15.47 15.56 -17.13
C PRO A 380 14.48 15.90 -16.00
N SER A 381 13.27 15.33 -16.03
CA SER A 381 12.29 15.52 -14.95
C SER A 381 12.76 14.89 -13.63
N LEU A 382 13.37 13.70 -13.69
CA LEU A 382 13.95 13.03 -12.53
C LEU A 382 15.18 13.77 -12.01
N GLN A 383 16.05 14.25 -12.90
CA GLN A 383 17.19 15.08 -12.51
C GLN A 383 16.74 16.32 -11.70
N SER A 384 15.71 17.00 -12.20
CA SER A 384 15.15 18.20 -11.57
C SER A 384 14.50 17.87 -10.22
N PHE A 385 13.75 16.76 -10.15
CA PHE A 385 13.14 16.26 -8.92
C PHE A 385 14.19 15.93 -7.84
N CYS A 386 15.25 15.21 -8.20
CA CYS A 386 16.34 14.87 -7.28
C CYS A 386 17.08 16.13 -6.81
N MET A 387 17.27 17.12 -7.71
CA MET A 387 17.89 18.39 -7.36
C MET A 387 17.03 19.18 -6.36
N GLU A 388 15.71 19.24 -6.56
CA GLU A 388 14.77 19.86 -5.62
C GLU A 388 14.74 19.12 -4.26
N ALA A 389 14.78 17.80 -4.27
CA ALA A 389 14.87 16.99 -3.06
C ALA A 389 16.16 17.31 -2.27
N ILE A 390 17.30 17.41 -2.95
CA ILE A 390 18.58 17.78 -2.33
C ILE A 390 18.53 19.19 -1.73
N GLU A 391 17.91 20.15 -2.42
CA GLU A 391 17.71 21.50 -1.88
C GLU A 391 16.83 21.50 -0.63
N THR A 392 15.77 20.70 -0.63
CA THR A 392 14.86 20.55 0.51
C THR A 392 15.59 19.97 1.71
N ILE A 393 16.37 18.91 1.52
CA ILE A 393 17.20 18.28 2.57
C ILE A 393 18.23 19.30 3.09
N GLY A 394 18.88 20.04 2.19
CA GLY A 394 19.81 21.10 2.54
C GLY A 394 19.18 22.18 3.41
N TYR A 395 17.98 22.63 3.05
CA TYR A 395 17.21 23.61 3.83
C TYR A 395 16.84 23.09 5.23
N LEU A 396 16.38 21.84 5.32
CA LEU A 396 16.07 21.20 6.62
C LEU A 396 17.31 21.13 7.51
N TRP A 397 18.47 20.76 6.93
CA TRP A 397 19.73 20.74 7.66
C TRP A 397 20.13 22.13 8.17
N GLU A 398 19.99 23.18 7.35
CA GLU A 398 20.25 24.56 7.80
C GLU A 398 19.33 24.99 8.93
N LYS A 399 18.07 24.54 8.91
CA LYS A 399 17.10 24.79 9.97
C LYS A 399 17.47 24.07 11.27
N ASP A 400 17.91 22.81 11.18
CA ASP A 400 18.36 22.04 12.34
C ASP A 400 19.61 22.66 12.99
N GLN A 401 20.49 23.26 12.19
CA GLN A 401 21.71 23.92 12.63
C GLN A 401 21.54 25.40 12.97
N ALA A 402 20.32 25.95 12.91
CA ALA A 402 20.06 27.38 13.07
C ALA A 402 20.52 27.95 14.43
N ASN A 403 20.63 27.10 15.45
CA ASN A 403 21.07 27.46 16.80
C ASN A 403 22.57 27.25 17.04
N ASP A 404 23.33 26.68 16.08
CA ASP A 404 24.77 26.51 16.22
C ASP A 404 25.50 27.80 15.85
N GLU A 405 26.12 28.45 16.83
CA GLU A 405 26.90 29.68 16.64
C GLU A 405 28.04 29.51 15.63
N LYS A 406 28.68 28.32 15.57
CA LYS A 406 29.74 28.04 14.59
C LYS A 406 29.18 28.00 13.18
N PHE A 407 28.00 27.43 13.00
CA PHE A 407 27.29 27.44 11.72
C PHE A 407 26.87 28.85 11.31
N LEU A 408 26.32 29.65 12.24
CA LEU A 408 25.92 31.04 11.97
C LEU A 408 27.11 31.93 11.61
N GLN A 409 28.24 31.79 12.32
CA GLN A 409 29.47 32.47 11.98
C GLN A 409 29.98 32.03 10.60
N TYR A 410 29.96 30.73 10.30
CA TYR A 410 30.37 30.23 9.00
C TYR A 410 29.47 30.71 7.86
N LYS A 411 28.15 30.77 8.07
CA LYS A 411 27.15 31.25 7.10
C LYS A 411 27.26 32.76 6.86
N ARG A 412 27.53 33.55 7.92
CA ARG A 412 27.66 35.02 7.84
C ARG A 412 28.99 35.49 7.28
N TYR A 413 30.08 34.84 7.65
CA TYR A 413 31.42 35.32 7.31
C TYR A 413 32.09 34.53 6.18
N GLY A 414 31.61 33.32 5.89
CA GLY A 414 32.19 32.41 4.89
C GLY A 414 33.64 32.04 5.18
N HIS A 415 34.18 31.02 4.50
CA HIS A 415 35.61 31.12 4.18
C HIS A 415 35.71 32.24 3.14
N LYS A 416 36.29 33.39 3.52
CA LYS A 416 36.81 34.36 2.55
C LYS A 416 38.03 33.75 1.86
N THR A 417 37.83 32.71 1.07
CA THR A 417 38.79 32.29 0.05
C THR A 417 38.47 33.05 -1.22
N GLU A 418 39.49 33.54 -1.91
CA GLU A 418 39.37 34.35 -3.15
C GLU A 418 38.48 33.68 -4.23
N LEU A 419 38.31 32.35 -4.17
CA LEU A 419 37.37 31.58 -4.99
C LEU A 419 35.88 31.94 -4.83
N ASN A 420 35.45 32.45 -3.68
CA ASN A 420 34.03 32.75 -3.45
C ASN A 420 33.57 34.04 -4.15
N MET A 421 34.48 34.98 -4.45
CA MET A 421 34.16 36.19 -5.23
C MET A 421 33.95 35.87 -6.72
N HIS A 422 34.63 34.84 -7.25
CA HIS A 422 34.38 34.35 -8.61
C HIS A 422 33.11 33.49 -8.72
N ALA A 423 32.56 32.99 -7.61
CA ALA A 423 31.41 32.09 -7.63
C ALA A 423 30.06 32.77 -7.96
N GLU A 424 29.92 34.08 -7.71
CA GLU A 424 28.74 34.86 -8.17
C GLU A 424 28.77 35.16 -9.67
N ALA A 425 29.95 35.14 -10.29
CA ALA A 425 30.09 35.26 -11.75
C ALA A 425 29.88 33.90 -12.46
N VAL A 426 30.29 32.79 -11.82
CA VAL A 426 30.18 31.42 -12.36
C VAL A 426 28.79 30.80 -12.16
N SER A 427 28.00 31.27 -11.19
CA SER A 427 26.63 30.79 -10.95
C SER A 427 25.74 30.91 -12.19
N ARG A 428 25.99 31.88 -13.08
CA ARG A 428 25.21 32.13 -14.29
C ARG A 428 25.38 31.09 -15.41
N LEU A 429 26.32 30.15 -15.30
CA LEU A 429 26.68 29.21 -16.39
C LEU A 429 26.87 27.76 -15.91
N LEU A 430 26.20 27.34 -14.84
CA LEU A 430 26.24 25.93 -14.46
C LEU A 430 25.46 25.08 -15.47
N PRO A 431 26.05 23.99 -16.01
CA PRO A 431 25.36 23.12 -16.95
C PRO A 431 24.16 22.44 -16.28
N PRO A 432 23.17 21.98 -17.06
CA PRO A 432 22.11 21.10 -16.58
C PRO A 432 22.73 19.94 -15.79
N PRO A 433 22.15 19.55 -14.64
CA PRO A 433 20.83 19.91 -14.11
C PRO A 433 20.81 21.12 -13.16
N PHE A 434 21.93 21.84 -12.99
CA PHE A 434 22.03 22.94 -12.03
C PHE A 434 21.43 24.27 -12.54
N CYS A 435 20.85 24.29 -13.75
CA CYS A 435 20.01 25.35 -14.33
C CYS A 435 20.46 26.80 -14.01
N GLY A 436 21.76 27.08 -14.03
CA GLY A 436 22.30 28.42 -13.74
C GLY A 436 22.06 28.92 -12.30
N LYS A 437 21.78 28.04 -11.33
CA LYS A 437 21.66 28.38 -9.91
C LYS A 437 22.59 27.50 -9.08
N ARG A 438 23.44 28.15 -8.29
CA ARG A 438 24.31 27.45 -7.34
C ARG A 438 23.46 26.81 -6.23
N PRO A 439 23.69 25.53 -5.88
CA PRO A 439 22.95 24.87 -4.81
C PRO A 439 23.08 25.57 -3.45
N SER A 440 22.10 25.45 -2.55
CA SER A 440 22.13 26.06 -1.21
C SER A 440 23.34 25.61 -0.38
N TYR A 441 23.68 26.38 0.66
CA TYR A 441 24.84 26.05 1.48
C TYR A 441 24.66 24.71 2.20
N GLY A 442 23.47 24.45 2.77
CA GLY A 442 23.10 23.17 3.37
C GLY A 442 23.26 22.00 2.41
N ALA A 443 22.74 22.12 1.18
CA ALA A 443 22.88 21.08 0.16
C ALA A 443 24.35 20.75 -0.16
N ARG A 444 25.24 21.75 -0.11
CA ARG A 444 26.69 21.56 -0.31
C ARG A 444 27.39 20.92 0.89
N VAL A 445 26.99 21.27 2.12
CA VAL A 445 27.63 20.79 3.35
C VAL A 445 27.24 19.36 3.68
N VAL A 446 25.95 19.03 3.50
CA VAL A 446 25.41 17.68 3.62
C VAL A 446 26.23 16.68 2.80
N ARG A 447 26.74 17.11 1.64
CA ARG A 447 27.60 16.31 0.76
C ARG A 447 29.05 16.09 1.26
N ILE A 448 29.61 17.02 2.04
CA ILE A 448 31.06 17.06 2.34
C ILE A 448 31.39 16.47 3.71
N ARG A 449 30.52 16.61 4.72
CA ARG A 449 30.92 16.35 6.13
C ARG A 449 30.83 14.90 6.60
N ARG A 450 30.09 14.00 5.92
CA ARG A 450 29.88 12.61 6.42
C ARG A 450 30.73 11.53 5.76
N ASN A 451 31.46 11.83 4.68
CA ASN A 451 32.47 10.90 4.12
C ASN A 451 33.79 10.88 4.91
N HIS A 452 33.93 11.73 5.93
CA HIS A 452 34.92 11.53 6.97
C HIS A 452 34.28 10.69 8.06
N LEU A 453 34.56 9.38 7.99
CA LEU A 453 34.77 8.55 9.17
C LEU A 453 35.24 9.46 10.31
N ARG A 454 34.50 9.54 11.44
CA ARG A 454 35.11 10.04 12.66
C ARG A 454 36.41 9.25 12.82
N PRO A 455 37.60 9.86 12.79
CA PRO A 455 38.76 9.13 13.27
C PRO A 455 38.42 8.68 14.69
N PRO A 456 38.75 7.43 15.08
CA PRO A 456 38.52 7.00 16.44
C PRO A 456 39.17 8.03 17.38
N PRO A 457 38.58 8.30 18.55
CA PRO A 457 39.20 9.20 19.51
C PRO A 457 40.60 8.66 19.79
N THR A 458 41.62 9.39 19.34
CA THR A 458 43.01 9.11 19.71
C THR A 458 43.09 9.32 21.21
N SER A 459 43.41 8.22 21.91
CA SER A 459 43.76 8.14 23.32
C SER A 459 44.72 9.24 23.77
#